data_AF-Q3TQ92-F1
#
_entry.id   AF-Q3TQ92-F1
#
_cell.length_a   1.000
_cell.length_b   1.000
_cell.length_c   1.000
_cell.angle_alpha   90.00
_cell.angle_beta   90.00
_cell.angle_gamma   90.00
#
_symmetry.space_group_name_H-M   'P 1'
#
loop_
_entity.id
_entity.type
_entity.pdbx_description
1 polymer ?
#
loop_
_entity_poly.entity_id
_entity_poly.type
_entity_poly.pdbx_seq_one_letter_code
_entity_poly.pdbx_strand_id
1 'polypeptide(L)'
;MEPLHAGAAGSSRVCSQGPPTQISSSRVIVHVDLDCFYAQVEMISNPELKDRPLGVQQKYLVVTCNYEARKLGVRKLMNVRDAKEKCPQLVLVNGEDLSRYREMSYKVTELLEEFSPAVERLGFDENFVDLTEMVEKRLQQLPSEEVPSVTVFGHVYNNQSVNLHNIMHRRLVVGSQIAAEMREAMYNQLGLTGCAGVAPNKLLAKLVSGVFKPNQQTVLLPESCQHLIHSLNHIKEIPGIGYKTAKRLEVLGINSVHDLQTFPIKT
;
A
#
# COMPACT_ATOMS: atom_id res chain seq x y z
N MET A 1 -55.01 8.48 -47.36
CA MET A 1 -55.07 7.01 -47.43
C MET A 1 -53.69 6.49 -47.09
N GLU A 2 -53.54 5.89 -45.91
CA GLU A 2 -52.48 4.93 -45.61
C GLU A 2 -52.59 3.73 -46.60
N PRO A 3 -51.47 3.07 -46.97
CA PRO A 3 -50.84 2.12 -46.05
C PRO A 3 -49.30 2.03 -46.02
N LEU A 4 -48.83 1.56 -44.86
CA LEU A 4 -47.58 0.88 -44.52
C LEU A 4 -46.96 -0.06 -45.59
N HIS A 5 -45.63 0.00 -45.81
CA HIS A 5 -44.64 -0.94 -45.22
C HIS A 5 -43.20 -0.77 -45.76
N ALA A 6 -42.26 -0.71 -44.81
CA ALA A 6 -40.91 -1.27 -44.72
C ALA A 6 -40.04 -1.52 -45.97
N GLY A 7 -38.79 -1.01 -45.90
CA GLY A 7 -37.62 -1.63 -46.54
C GLY A 7 -36.63 -0.61 -47.09
N ALA A 8 -35.67 -0.15 -46.27
CA ALA A 8 -34.50 0.57 -46.78
C ALA A 8 -33.22 -0.05 -46.21
N ALA A 9 -32.38 -0.48 -47.15
CA ALA A 9 -31.17 -1.25 -47.00
C ALA A 9 -30.10 -0.55 -46.15
N GLY A 10 -29.45 -1.34 -45.28
CA GLY A 10 -28.23 -0.96 -44.59
C GLY A 10 -27.08 -0.79 -45.58
N SER A 11 -26.47 0.40 -45.58
CA SER A 11 -25.20 0.64 -46.24
C SER A 11 -24.06 0.31 -45.28
N SER A 12 -23.34 -0.73 -45.64
CA SER A 12 -22.16 -1.28 -44.96
C SER A 12 -21.05 -0.23 -44.84
N ARG A 13 -20.68 0.14 -43.61
CA ARG A 13 -19.33 0.61 -43.31
C ARG A 13 -18.55 -0.53 -42.67
N VAL A 14 -17.74 -1.18 -43.49
CA VAL A 14 -16.70 -2.10 -43.05
C VAL A 14 -15.63 -1.25 -42.35
N CYS A 15 -15.73 -1.12 -41.04
CA CYS A 15 -14.56 -0.77 -40.23
C CYS A 15 -13.81 -2.08 -39.96
N SER A 16 -12.67 -2.23 -40.64
CA SER A 16 -11.69 -3.28 -40.37
C SER A 16 -11.22 -3.18 -38.92
N GLN A 17 -11.85 -3.98 -38.05
CA GLN A 17 -11.33 -4.27 -36.71
C GLN A 17 -10.07 -5.11 -36.91
N GLY A 18 -8.89 -4.50 -36.78
CA GLY A 18 -7.67 -5.25 -36.52
C GLY A 18 -7.82 -6.01 -35.18
N PRO A 19 -7.11 -7.14 -34.98
CA PRO A 19 -7.18 -7.85 -33.72
C PRO A 19 -6.75 -6.90 -32.58
N PRO A 20 -7.42 -6.94 -31.41
CA PRO A 20 -7.01 -6.13 -30.28
C PRO A 20 -5.57 -6.49 -29.93
N THR A 21 -4.67 -5.52 -30.11
CA THR A 21 -3.31 -5.59 -29.64
C THR A 21 -3.38 -5.89 -28.14
N GLN A 22 -2.86 -7.03 -27.70
CA GLN A 22 -2.84 -7.40 -26.28
C GLN A 22 -2.04 -6.36 -25.50
N ILE A 23 -2.73 -5.36 -24.93
CA ILE A 23 -2.17 -4.49 -23.90
C ILE A 23 -1.91 -5.40 -22.70
N SER A 24 -0.64 -5.64 -22.39
CA SER A 24 -0.25 -6.46 -21.24
C SER A 24 -0.93 -5.91 -19.98
N SER A 25 -1.82 -6.72 -19.42
CA SER A 25 -2.77 -6.50 -18.32
C SER A 25 -2.14 -6.19 -16.94
N SER A 26 -0.95 -5.58 -16.89
CA SER A 26 -0.26 -5.38 -15.62
C SER A 26 -0.61 -4.02 -15.01
N ARG A 27 -1.29 -4.11 -13.87
CA ARG A 27 -1.67 -2.97 -13.03
C ARG A 27 -0.46 -2.34 -12.35
N VAL A 28 -0.63 -1.11 -11.89
CA VAL A 28 0.28 -0.44 -10.95
C VAL A 28 -0.54 -0.08 -9.72
N ILE A 29 -0.27 -0.77 -8.62
CA ILE A 29 -0.97 -0.58 -7.35
C ILE A 29 0.00 0.06 -6.36
N VAL A 30 -0.48 1.09 -5.66
CA VAL A 30 0.18 1.61 -4.46
C VAL A 30 -0.59 1.17 -3.22
N HIS A 31 0.12 0.78 -2.18
CA HIS A 31 -0.40 0.62 -0.82
C HIS A 31 0.24 1.69 0.06
N VAL A 32 -0.57 2.42 0.81
CA VAL A 32 -0.15 3.45 1.77
C VAL A 32 -0.48 2.96 3.18
N ASP A 33 0.48 3.05 4.11
CA ASP A 33 0.38 2.64 5.54
C ASP A 33 0.93 3.77 6.42
N LEU A 34 0.06 4.42 7.20
CA LEU A 34 0.43 5.57 8.02
C LEU A 34 1.28 5.18 9.24
N ASP A 35 2.28 6.00 9.53
CA ASP A 35 3.19 5.75 10.63
C ASP A 35 2.50 5.91 11.98
N CYS A 36 2.47 4.84 12.78
CA CYS A 36 1.97 4.84 14.16
C CYS A 36 0.66 5.64 14.34
N PHE A 37 -0.30 5.47 13.42
CA PHE A 37 -1.38 6.40 13.12
C PHE A 37 -2.02 7.12 14.33
N TYR A 38 -2.54 6.39 15.33
CA TYR A 38 -3.20 7.06 16.47
C TYR A 38 -2.23 7.96 17.24
N ALA A 39 -0.99 7.52 17.47
CA ALA A 39 0.02 8.34 18.13
C ALA A 39 0.37 9.58 17.29
N GLN A 40 0.38 9.47 15.96
CA GLN A 40 0.61 10.60 15.08
C GLN A 40 -0.53 11.63 15.14
N VAL A 41 -1.79 11.18 15.16
CA VAL A 41 -2.95 12.05 15.37
C VAL A 41 -2.90 12.77 16.72
N GLU A 42 -2.47 12.08 17.79
CA GLU A 42 -2.26 12.72 19.09
C GLU A 42 -1.11 13.74 19.07
N MET A 43 0.01 13.45 18.40
CA MET A 43 1.14 14.39 18.29
C MET A 43 0.80 15.62 17.44
N ILE A 44 -0.07 15.49 16.43
CA ILE A 44 -0.61 16.63 15.68
C ILE A 44 -1.53 17.46 16.58
N SER A 45 -2.37 16.81 17.39
CA SER A 45 -3.30 17.49 18.30
C SER A 45 -2.57 18.20 19.46
N ASN A 46 -1.51 17.59 19.98
CA ASN A 46 -0.67 18.15 21.04
C ASN A 46 0.82 18.04 20.66
N PRO A 47 1.40 19.12 20.08
CA PRO A 47 2.80 19.13 19.64
C PRO A 47 3.84 18.88 20.74
N GLU A 48 3.52 19.09 22.02
CA GLU A 48 4.44 18.79 23.15
C GLU A 48 4.76 17.29 23.27
N LEU A 49 3.96 16.43 22.63
CA LEU A 49 4.16 14.98 22.63
C LEU A 49 5.14 14.49 21.56
N LYS A 50 5.51 15.33 20.58
CA LYS A 50 6.26 14.91 19.38
C LYS A 50 7.60 14.26 19.71
N ASP A 51 8.36 14.86 20.61
CA ASP A 51 9.71 14.42 20.98
C ASP A 51 9.73 13.59 22.27
N ARG A 52 8.56 13.16 22.76
CA ARG A 52 8.42 12.34 23.97
C ARG A 52 8.01 10.92 23.59
N PRO A 53 8.44 9.88 24.33
CA PRO A 53 7.91 8.54 24.12
C PRO A 53 6.42 8.53 24.46
N LEU A 54 5.58 8.26 23.46
CA LEU A 54 4.12 8.29 23.54
C LEU A 54 3.53 6.92 23.20
N GLY A 55 2.61 6.47 24.04
CA GLY A 55 1.72 5.34 23.78
C GLY A 55 0.25 5.79 23.76
N VAL A 56 -0.53 5.20 22.85
CA VAL A 56 -2.00 5.36 22.85
C VAL A 56 -2.59 4.15 23.56
N GLN A 57 -3.37 4.40 24.60
CA GLN A 57 -3.92 3.40 25.49
C GLN A 57 -5.42 3.19 25.21
N GLN A 58 -5.84 1.92 25.12
CA GLN A 58 -7.24 1.51 25.19
C GLN A 58 -7.37 0.47 26.30
N LYS A 59 -8.18 0.75 27.33
CA LYS A 59 -8.24 -0.06 28.54
C LYS A 59 -6.84 -0.32 29.12
N TYR A 60 -6.36 -1.56 29.11
CA TYR A 60 -5.07 -1.96 29.69
C TYR A 60 -3.98 -2.23 28.64
N LEU A 61 -4.23 -1.89 27.37
CA LEU A 61 -3.33 -2.13 26.25
C LEU A 61 -2.80 -0.82 25.66
N VAL A 62 -1.51 -0.80 25.34
CA VAL A 62 -0.89 0.19 24.46
C VAL A 62 -1.12 -0.26 23.02
N VAL A 63 -2.16 0.27 22.37
CA VAL A 63 -2.59 -0.21 21.04
C VAL A 63 -1.57 0.12 19.96
N THR A 64 -0.94 1.30 20.08
CA THR A 64 0.20 1.72 19.29
C THR A 64 1.04 2.73 20.07
N CYS A 65 2.23 3.01 19.58
CA CYS A 65 3.15 3.98 20.16
C CYS A 65 3.99 4.64 19.06
N ASN A 66 4.46 5.87 19.33
CA ASN A 66 5.33 6.60 18.41
C ASN A 66 6.73 5.95 18.34
N TYR A 67 7.53 6.37 17.36
CA TYR A 67 8.84 5.77 17.14
C TYR A 67 9.84 6.03 18.29
N GLU A 68 9.68 7.14 19.04
CA GLU A 68 10.49 7.39 20.25
C GLU A 68 10.24 6.33 21.33
N ALA A 69 8.99 5.94 21.57
CA ALA A 69 8.68 4.83 22.48
C ALA A 69 9.17 3.47 21.93
N ARG A 70 9.12 3.26 20.60
CA ARG A 70 9.63 2.01 19.97
C ARG A 70 11.13 1.84 20.13
N LYS A 71 11.91 2.92 20.06
CA LYS A 71 13.37 2.91 20.33
C LYS A 71 13.68 2.40 21.74
N LEU A 72 12.78 2.64 22.69
CA LEU A 72 12.88 2.20 24.08
C LEU A 72 12.23 0.81 24.32
N GLY A 73 11.88 0.09 23.25
CA GLY A 73 11.41 -1.30 23.32
C GLY A 73 9.92 -1.46 23.59
N VAL A 74 9.14 -0.37 23.66
CA VAL A 74 7.67 -0.43 23.68
C VAL A 74 7.17 -0.92 22.32
N ARG A 75 6.22 -1.86 22.31
CA ARG A 75 5.66 -2.44 21.07
C ARG A 75 4.15 -2.27 21.03
N LYS A 76 3.58 -2.36 19.82
CA LYS A 76 2.12 -2.40 19.63
C LYS A 76 1.52 -3.58 20.41
N LEU A 77 0.31 -3.38 20.94
CA LEU A 77 -0.47 -4.37 21.68
C LEU A 77 0.20 -4.89 22.96
N MET A 78 1.12 -4.12 23.54
CA MET A 78 1.75 -4.43 24.82
C MET A 78 0.82 -4.06 25.98
N ASN A 79 0.84 -4.81 27.09
CA ASN A 79 0.15 -4.39 28.31
C ASN A 79 0.78 -3.09 28.84
N VAL A 80 -0.04 -2.20 29.41
CA VAL A 80 0.43 -0.93 29.98
C VAL A 80 1.52 -1.13 31.04
N ARG A 81 1.41 -2.17 31.88
CA ARG A 81 2.42 -2.49 32.90
C ARG A 81 3.78 -2.77 32.25
N ASP A 82 3.83 -3.68 31.29
CA ASP A 82 5.08 -4.08 30.61
C ASP A 82 5.67 -2.90 29.82
N ALA A 83 4.82 -2.06 29.22
CA ALA A 83 5.25 -0.87 28.50
C ALA A 83 5.90 0.16 29.44
N LYS A 84 5.32 0.36 30.62
CA LYS A 84 5.88 1.24 31.67
C LYS A 84 7.14 0.67 32.31
N GLU A 85 7.25 -0.65 32.44
CA GLU A 85 8.49 -1.29 32.91
C GLU A 85 9.65 -1.05 31.94
N LYS A 86 9.40 -1.16 30.63
CA LYS A 86 10.41 -0.87 29.60
C LYS A 86 10.73 0.61 29.44
N CYS A 87 9.74 1.48 29.63
CA CYS A 87 9.87 2.92 29.48
C CYS A 87 9.11 3.64 30.61
N PRO A 88 9.73 3.82 31.79
CA PRO A 88 9.09 4.48 32.94
C PRO A 88 8.54 5.88 32.62
N GLN A 89 9.24 6.61 31.75
CA GLN A 89 8.89 7.95 31.27
C GLN A 89 7.83 7.98 30.14
N LEU A 90 7.27 6.83 29.75
CA LEU A 90 6.27 6.74 28.67
C LEU A 90 5.05 7.61 28.99
N VAL A 91 4.69 8.52 28.10
CA VAL A 91 3.44 9.27 28.17
C VAL A 91 2.32 8.41 27.58
N LEU A 92 1.16 8.36 28.24
CA LEU A 92 0.00 7.63 27.75
C LEU A 92 -1.15 8.60 27.51
N VAL A 93 -1.76 8.49 26.33
CA VAL A 93 -2.99 9.20 25.98
C VAL A 93 -4.11 8.17 25.79
N ASN A 94 -5.31 8.47 26.28
CA ASN A 94 -6.47 7.61 26.06
C ASN A 94 -6.93 7.72 24.60
N GLY A 95 -7.02 6.57 23.92
CA GLY A 95 -7.50 6.48 22.55
C GLY A 95 -8.74 5.60 22.41
N GLU A 96 -9.60 5.53 23.43
CA GLU A 96 -10.86 4.78 23.36
C GLU A 96 -11.88 5.46 22.46
N ASP A 97 -11.93 6.79 22.49
CA ASP A 97 -12.70 7.56 21.51
C ASP A 97 -11.95 7.60 20.17
N LEU A 98 -12.55 6.96 19.18
CA LEU A 98 -11.98 6.82 17.84
C LEU A 98 -12.36 7.95 16.89
N SER A 99 -13.14 8.94 17.32
CA SER A 99 -13.73 9.94 16.41
C SER A 99 -12.67 10.71 15.63
N ARG A 100 -11.66 11.25 16.31
CA ARG A 100 -10.53 11.98 15.66
C ARG A 100 -9.72 11.10 14.71
N TYR A 101 -9.48 9.83 15.07
CA TYR A 101 -8.75 8.89 14.20
C TYR A 101 -9.58 8.53 12.97
N ARG A 102 -10.90 8.36 13.13
CA ARG A 102 -11.82 8.09 12.03
C ARG A 102 -11.88 9.28 11.08
N GLU A 103 -12.08 10.48 11.59
CA GLU A 103 -12.10 11.71 10.78
C GLU A 103 -10.81 11.89 10.00
N MET A 104 -9.65 11.78 10.66
CA MET A 104 -8.36 11.88 9.99
C MET A 104 -8.16 10.78 8.93
N SER A 105 -8.63 9.57 9.22
CA SER A 105 -8.58 8.45 8.27
C SER A 105 -9.39 8.73 7.00
N TYR A 106 -10.57 9.35 7.10
CA TYR A 106 -11.37 9.73 5.93
C TYR A 106 -10.71 10.85 5.13
N LYS A 107 -10.15 11.87 5.80
CA LYS A 107 -9.38 12.93 5.12
C LYS A 107 -8.22 12.37 4.28
N VAL A 108 -7.55 11.33 4.77
CA VAL A 108 -6.50 10.64 4.00
C VAL A 108 -7.08 9.94 2.78
N THR A 109 -8.18 9.22 2.92
CA THR A 109 -8.83 8.56 1.77
C THR A 109 -9.29 9.57 0.73
N GLU A 110 -9.98 10.64 1.14
CA GLU A 110 -10.46 11.71 0.26
C GLU A 110 -9.31 12.37 -0.51
N LEU A 111 -8.20 12.68 0.17
CA LEU A 111 -6.99 13.20 -0.46
C LEU A 111 -6.43 12.22 -1.52
N LEU A 112 -6.42 10.92 -1.23
CA LEU A 112 -5.94 9.91 -2.20
C LEU A 112 -6.90 9.74 -3.39
N GLU A 113 -8.20 9.92 -3.19
CA GLU A 113 -9.23 9.89 -4.25
C GLU A 113 -9.04 11.02 -5.27
N GLU A 114 -8.40 12.13 -4.91
CA GLU A 114 -8.01 13.20 -5.83
C GLU A 114 -6.98 12.75 -6.88
N PHE A 115 -6.13 11.76 -6.56
CA PHE A 115 -5.14 11.21 -7.48
C PHE A 115 -5.75 10.15 -8.42
N SER A 116 -6.60 9.29 -7.87
CA SER A 116 -7.34 8.27 -8.60
C SER A 116 -8.59 7.89 -7.81
N PRO A 117 -9.78 7.80 -8.44
CA PRO A 117 -11.01 7.46 -7.73
C PRO A 117 -11.05 6.00 -7.24
N ALA A 118 -10.12 5.15 -7.71
CA ALA A 118 -10.04 3.75 -7.34
C ALA A 118 -9.24 3.55 -6.04
N VAL A 119 -9.81 3.99 -4.92
CA VAL A 119 -9.22 3.85 -3.58
C VAL A 119 -9.96 2.79 -2.76
N GLU A 120 -9.21 1.88 -2.13
CA GLU A 120 -9.74 0.85 -1.23
C GLU A 120 -9.12 0.99 0.15
N ARG A 121 -9.96 1.18 1.16
CA ARG A 121 -9.54 1.28 2.57
C ARG A 121 -9.33 -0.10 3.19
N LEU A 122 -8.29 -0.25 4.00
CA LEU A 122 -8.08 -1.41 4.88
C LEU A 122 -7.87 -0.93 6.33
N GLY A 123 -8.96 -0.85 7.09
CA GLY A 123 -8.91 -0.27 8.44
C GLY A 123 -8.89 1.27 8.38
N PHE A 124 -8.13 1.90 9.29
CA PHE A 124 -8.08 3.37 9.41
C PHE A 124 -6.81 3.97 8.81
N ASP A 125 -5.71 3.25 8.80
CA ASP A 125 -4.39 3.76 8.46
C ASP A 125 -3.82 3.21 7.16
N GLU A 126 -4.58 2.36 6.45
CA GLU A 126 -4.14 1.79 5.19
C GLU A 126 -5.12 2.05 4.03
N ASN A 127 -4.55 2.37 2.86
CA ASN A 127 -5.29 2.54 1.61
C ASN A 127 -4.54 1.87 0.45
N PHE A 128 -5.27 1.26 -0.48
CA PHE A 128 -4.77 0.88 -1.78
C PHE A 128 -5.29 1.86 -2.83
N VAL A 129 -4.45 2.22 -3.80
CA VAL A 129 -4.87 3.02 -4.94
C VAL A 129 -4.43 2.33 -6.23
N ASP A 130 -5.35 2.16 -7.17
CA ASP A 130 -5.01 1.71 -8.52
C ASP A 130 -4.55 2.93 -9.35
N LEU A 131 -3.27 2.94 -9.71
CA LEU A 131 -2.61 4.01 -10.46
C LEU A 131 -2.47 3.68 -11.94
N THR A 132 -3.03 2.55 -12.41
CA THR A 132 -2.77 2.05 -13.76
C THR A 132 -3.08 3.09 -14.83
N GLU A 133 -4.27 3.71 -14.78
CA GLU A 133 -4.68 4.74 -15.75
C GLU A 133 -3.83 6.02 -15.65
N MET A 134 -3.53 6.45 -14.42
CA MET A 134 -2.73 7.66 -14.16
C MET A 134 -1.29 7.50 -14.68
N VAL A 135 -0.70 6.33 -14.49
CA VAL A 135 0.64 5.98 -15.00
C VAL A 135 0.65 5.97 -16.53
N GLU A 136 -0.34 5.35 -17.17
CA GLU A 136 -0.45 5.34 -18.64
C GLU A 136 -0.53 6.77 -19.19
N LYS A 137 -1.39 7.59 -18.59
CA LYS A 137 -1.55 8.99 -18.98
C LYS A 137 -0.24 9.77 -18.89
N ARG A 138 0.50 9.62 -17.78
CA ARG A 138 1.82 10.27 -17.62
C ARG A 138 2.83 9.77 -18.66
N LEU A 139 2.89 8.46 -18.91
CA LEU A 139 3.81 7.88 -19.90
C LEU A 139 3.49 8.32 -21.33
N GLN A 140 2.22 8.52 -21.68
CA GLN A 140 1.79 9.04 -22.99
C GLN A 140 2.11 10.53 -23.18
N GLN A 141 2.16 11.29 -22.08
CA GLN A 141 2.45 12.72 -22.09
C GLN A 141 3.96 13.03 -22.07
N LEU A 142 4.80 12.06 -21.71
CA LEU A 142 6.26 12.24 -21.72
C LEU A 142 6.80 12.30 -23.16
N PRO A 143 7.62 13.30 -23.51
CA PRO A 143 8.36 13.32 -24.76
C PRO A 143 9.23 12.06 -24.89
N SER A 144 9.36 11.53 -26.12
CA SER A 144 10.16 10.32 -26.39
C SER A 144 11.61 10.43 -25.90
N GLU A 145 12.16 11.64 -25.85
CA GLU A 145 13.52 11.94 -25.39
C GLU A 145 13.69 11.92 -23.86
N GLU A 146 12.60 12.01 -23.09
CA GLU A 146 12.61 12.03 -21.62
C GLU A 146 12.32 10.65 -21.00
N VAL A 147 11.89 9.67 -21.79
CA VAL A 147 11.72 8.30 -21.31
C VAL A 147 12.99 7.71 -20.65
N PRO A 148 14.21 7.98 -21.13
CA PRO A 148 15.44 7.54 -20.48
C PRO A 148 15.79 8.27 -19.16
N SER A 149 15.12 9.38 -18.82
CA SER A 149 15.42 10.18 -17.62
C SER A 149 14.50 9.90 -16.44
N VAL A 150 13.52 8.99 -16.58
CA VAL A 150 12.60 8.63 -15.50
C VAL A 150 13.36 7.94 -14.37
N THR A 151 13.36 8.58 -13.19
CA THR A 151 14.04 8.09 -11.98
C THR A 151 13.06 7.54 -10.96
N VAL A 152 13.50 6.52 -10.20
CA VAL A 152 12.74 5.98 -9.07
C VAL A 152 12.76 6.98 -7.92
N PHE A 153 11.63 7.14 -7.25
CA PHE A 153 11.58 7.84 -5.97
C PHE A 153 11.49 6.84 -4.82
N GLY A 154 12.43 6.94 -3.86
CA GLY A 154 12.56 6.01 -2.74
C GLY A 154 13.39 4.77 -3.09
N HIS A 155 13.09 3.65 -2.43
CA HIS A 155 13.88 2.42 -2.52
C HIS A 155 13.41 1.52 -3.65
N VAL A 156 14.35 0.86 -4.34
CA VAL A 156 14.04 -0.32 -5.15
C VAL A 156 14.28 -1.55 -4.30
N TYR A 157 13.26 -2.40 -4.11
CA TYR A 157 13.39 -3.61 -3.32
C TYR A 157 14.53 -4.49 -3.84
N ASN A 158 15.30 -5.09 -2.92
CA ASN A 158 16.44 -5.95 -3.21
C ASN A 158 17.54 -5.28 -4.07
N ASN A 159 17.61 -3.95 -4.07
CA ASN A 159 18.58 -3.16 -4.86
C ASN A 159 18.58 -3.55 -6.35
N GLN A 160 17.46 -4.00 -6.88
CA GLN A 160 17.36 -4.49 -8.24
C GLN A 160 17.64 -3.37 -9.26
N SER A 161 18.41 -3.67 -10.30
CA SER A 161 18.66 -2.71 -11.38
C SER A 161 17.39 -2.40 -12.18
N VAL A 162 17.17 -1.11 -12.45
CA VAL A 162 16.05 -0.62 -13.26
C VAL A 162 16.44 -0.65 -14.73
N ASN A 163 15.69 -1.41 -15.56
CA ASN A 163 15.82 -1.37 -17.01
C ASN A 163 14.69 -0.54 -17.62
N LEU A 164 14.98 0.69 -18.05
CA LEU A 164 13.98 1.58 -18.65
C LEU A 164 13.50 1.15 -20.04
N HIS A 165 14.14 0.17 -20.69
CA HIS A 165 13.58 -0.45 -21.89
C HIS A 165 12.45 -1.43 -21.57
N ASN A 166 12.37 -1.91 -20.32
CA ASN A 166 11.26 -2.73 -19.85
C ASN A 166 10.06 -1.84 -19.50
N ILE A 167 8.94 -2.04 -20.21
CA ILE A 167 7.71 -1.28 -19.99
C ILE A 167 7.20 -1.40 -18.55
N MET A 168 7.34 -2.56 -17.92
CA MET A 168 6.91 -2.77 -16.53
C MET A 168 7.73 -1.96 -15.54
N HIS A 169 9.04 -1.89 -15.74
CA HIS A 169 9.89 -1.08 -14.89
C HIS A 169 9.51 0.39 -15.01
N ARG A 170 9.38 0.92 -16.24
CA ARG A 170 8.95 2.30 -16.46
C ARG A 170 7.65 2.64 -15.73
N ARG A 171 6.63 1.77 -15.85
CA ARG A 171 5.34 1.95 -15.17
C ARG A 171 5.47 2.01 -13.66
N LEU A 172 6.22 1.08 -13.08
CA LEU A 172 6.42 1.01 -11.63
C LEU A 172 7.28 2.18 -11.12
N VAL A 173 8.24 2.65 -11.91
CA VAL A 173 9.03 3.84 -11.64
C VAL A 173 8.13 5.08 -11.59
N VAL A 174 7.27 5.29 -12.60
CA VAL A 174 6.27 6.38 -12.57
C VAL A 174 5.30 6.23 -11.39
N GLY A 175 4.87 5.00 -11.09
CA GLY A 175 4.06 4.71 -9.90
C GLY A 175 4.77 5.13 -8.60
N SER A 176 6.09 4.96 -8.51
CA SER A 176 6.88 5.43 -7.35
C SER A 176 6.91 6.96 -7.24
N GLN A 177 6.91 7.69 -8.35
CA GLN A 177 6.85 9.15 -8.36
C GLN A 177 5.48 9.63 -7.85
N ILE A 178 4.39 9.04 -8.36
CA ILE A 178 3.04 9.34 -7.88
C ILE A 178 2.90 9.01 -6.38
N ALA A 179 3.44 7.88 -5.93
CA ALA A 179 3.42 7.53 -4.51
C ALA A 179 4.18 8.56 -3.65
N ALA A 180 5.26 9.15 -4.15
CA ALA A 180 5.98 10.21 -3.46
C ALA A 180 5.14 11.48 -3.34
N GLU A 181 4.47 11.88 -4.43
CA GLU A 181 3.56 13.03 -4.45
C GLU A 181 2.37 12.83 -3.49
N MET A 182 1.80 11.62 -3.42
CA MET A 182 0.76 11.28 -2.45
C MET A 182 1.25 11.46 -1.01
N ARG A 183 2.45 10.97 -0.69
CA ARG A 183 3.03 11.11 0.65
C ARG A 183 3.35 12.56 0.99
N GLU A 184 3.86 13.31 0.03
CA GLU A 184 4.11 14.75 0.18
C GLU A 184 2.80 15.52 0.39
N ALA A 185 1.74 15.22 -0.37
CA ALA A 185 0.42 15.82 -0.19
C ALA A 185 -0.17 15.50 1.19
N MET A 186 -0.08 14.24 1.65
CA MET A 186 -0.52 13.86 3.01
C MET A 186 0.24 14.66 4.08
N TYR A 187 1.55 14.84 3.92
CA TYR A 187 2.35 15.60 4.88
C TYR A 187 1.98 17.09 4.85
N ASN A 188 1.93 17.69 3.67
CA ASN A 188 1.70 19.13 3.51
C ASN A 188 0.28 19.54 3.91
N GLN A 189 -0.73 18.72 3.62
CA GLN A 189 -2.13 19.05 3.89
C GLN A 189 -2.64 18.54 5.25
N LEU A 190 -2.14 17.39 5.72
CA LEU A 190 -2.67 16.72 6.92
C LEU A 190 -1.64 16.57 8.05
N GLY A 191 -0.36 16.90 7.80
CA GLY A 191 0.72 16.72 8.78
C GLY A 191 1.08 15.25 9.06
N LEU A 192 0.61 14.33 8.22
CA LEU A 192 0.78 12.89 8.40
C LEU A 192 2.00 12.37 7.61
N THR A 193 2.70 11.40 8.19
CA THR A 193 3.73 10.62 7.49
C THR A 193 3.29 9.17 7.37
N GLY A 194 3.79 8.50 6.34
CA GLY A 194 3.49 7.11 6.11
C GLY A 194 4.47 6.46 5.16
N CYS A 195 4.35 5.14 5.06
CA CYS A 195 5.08 4.35 4.11
C CYS A 195 4.23 4.06 2.87
N ALA A 196 4.88 3.86 1.72
CA ALA A 196 4.19 3.43 0.51
C ALA A 196 4.91 2.26 -0.19
N GLY A 197 4.15 1.34 -0.76
CA GLY A 197 4.65 0.22 -1.54
C GLY A 197 4.02 0.20 -2.91
N VAL A 198 4.83 0.18 -3.97
CA VAL A 198 4.36 0.17 -5.36
C VAL A 198 4.66 -1.20 -6.00
N ALA A 199 3.64 -1.88 -6.50
CA ALA A 199 3.78 -3.21 -7.08
C ALA A 199 2.66 -3.56 -8.08
N PRO A 200 2.74 -4.69 -8.80
CA PRO A 200 1.72 -5.09 -9.78
C PRO A 200 0.35 -5.53 -9.21
N ASN A 201 0.23 -5.74 -7.90
CA ASN A 201 -1.01 -6.14 -7.24
C ASN A 201 -1.04 -5.75 -5.75
N LYS A 202 -2.23 -5.78 -5.13
CA LYS A 202 -2.44 -5.39 -3.71
C LYS A 202 -1.58 -6.19 -2.73
N LEU A 203 -1.46 -7.50 -2.91
CA LEU A 203 -0.67 -8.36 -2.01
C LEU A 203 0.78 -7.90 -1.96
N LEU A 204 1.41 -7.76 -3.13
CA LEU A 204 2.81 -7.36 -3.23
C LEU A 204 3.02 -5.90 -2.80
N ALA A 205 2.08 -5.00 -3.13
CA ALA A 205 2.15 -3.59 -2.72
C ALA A 205 2.12 -3.47 -1.19
N LYS A 206 1.24 -4.23 -0.53
CA LYS A 206 1.17 -4.29 0.93
C LYS A 206 2.46 -4.83 1.53
N LEU A 207 2.96 -5.97 1.04
CA LEU A 207 4.19 -6.58 1.55
C LEU A 207 5.40 -5.66 1.40
N VAL A 208 5.58 -5.05 0.22
CA VAL A 208 6.76 -4.22 -0.04
C VAL A 208 6.73 -2.87 0.69
N SER A 209 5.54 -2.32 0.98
CA SER A 209 5.41 -1.04 1.70
C SER A 209 6.03 -1.05 3.10
N GLY A 210 6.10 -2.22 3.74
CA GLY A 210 6.60 -2.39 5.10
C GLY A 210 8.10 -2.66 5.21
N VAL A 211 8.82 -2.76 4.08
CA VAL A 211 10.24 -3.15 4.07
C VAL A 211 11.13 -2.05 4.67
N PHE A 212 10.88 -0.79 4.31
CA PHE A 212 11.58 0.37 4.86
C PHE A 212 10.59 1.26 5.62
N LYS A 213 10.72 1.31 6.96
CA LYS A 213 9.92 2.15 7.86
C LYS A 213 10.84 2.91 8.83
N PRO A 214 10.43 4.05 9.41
CA PRO A 214 9.25 4.87 9.08
C PRO A 214 9.39 5.70 7.81
N ASN A 215 8.28 6.31 7.39
CA ASN A 215 8.18 7.41 6.43
C ASN A 215 9.00 7.23 5.14
N GLN A 216 9.03 6.01 4.59
CA GLN A 216 9.79 5.67 3.40
C GLN A 216 8.91 4.93 2.40
N GLN A 217 9.37 4.77 1.17
CA GLN A 217 8.62 4.04 0.16
C GLN A 217 9.52 3.08 -0.62
N THR A 218 8.91 2.02 -1.13
CA THR A 218 9.61 0.96 -1.84
C THR A 218 8.84 0.52 -3.07
N VAL A 219 9.53 0.44 -4.22
CA VAL A 219 8.98 -0.16 -5.44
C VAL A 219 9.47 -1.60 -5.59
N LEU A 220 8.55 -2.51 -5.95
CA LEU A 220 8.86 -3.90 -6.26
C LEU A 220 8.83 -4.12 -7.77
N LEU A 221 9.99 -4.48 -8.33
CA LEU A 221 10.11 -4.90 -9.72
C LEU A 221 9.79 -6.41 -9.88
N PRO A 222 9.29 -6.86 -11.05
CA PRO A 222 8.78 -8.23 -11.23
C PRO A 222 9.76 -9.34 -10.85
N GLU A 223 11.05 -9.16 -11.15
CA GLU A 223 12.10 -10.15 -10.96
C GLU A 223 12.38 -10.43 -9.48
N SER A 224 12.09 -9.47 -8.59
CA SER A 224 12.25 -9.65 -7.14
C SER A 224 10.99 -10.15 -6.42
N CYS A 225 9.91 -10.48 -7.14
CA CYS A 225 8.66 -10.94 -6.51
C CYS A 225 8.85 -12.23 -5.69
N GLN A 226 9.59 -13.20 -6.23
CA GLN A 226 9.88 -14.46 -5.51
C GLN A 226 10.78 -14.22 -4.30
N HIS A 227 11.77 -13.33 -4.43
CA HIS A 227 12.60 -12.96 -3.29
C HIS A 227 11.75 -12.34 -2.16
N LEU A 228 10.83 -11.42 -2.48
CA LEU A 228 9.92 -10.84 -1.49
C LEU A 228 9.03 -11.89 -0.82
N ILE A 229 8.40 -12.78 -1.59
CA ILE A 229 7.47 -13.77 -1.03
C ILE A 229 8.19 -14.79 -0.15
N HIS A 230 9.41 -15.19 -0.52
CA HIS A 230 10.22 -16.13 0.27
C HIS A 230 10.96 -15.47 1.44
N SER A 231 10.99 -14.13 1.52
CA SER A 231 11.52 -13.43 2.70
C SER A 231 10.62 -13.51 3.94
N LEU A 232 9.37 -13.98 3.77
CA LEU A 232 8.43 -14.18 4.87
C LEU A 232 8.80 -15.42 5.68
N ASN A 233 8.94 -15.26 7.00
CA ASN A 233 9.38 -16.35 7.88
C ASN A 233 8.29 -17.39 8.15
N HIS A 234 7.03 -17.01 7.94
CA HIS A 234 5.88 -17.88 8.19
C HIS A 234 4.70 -17.51 7.29
N ILE A 235 3.91 -18.50 6.87
CA ILE A 235 2.71 -18.31 6.04
C ILE A 235 1.66 -17.33 6.60
N LYS A 236 1.67 -17.06 7.91
CA LYS A 236 0.71 -16.15 8.57
C LYS A 236 1.04 -14.68 8.29
N GLU A 237 2.23 -14.42 7.78
CA GLU A 237 2.68 -13.08 7.38
C GLU A 237 2.11 -12.71 5.99
N ILE A 238 1.56 -13.67 5.24
CA ILE A 238 0.85 -13.41 3.98
C ILE A 238 -0.51 -12.77 4.29
N PRO A 239 -0.79 -11.53 3.83
CA PRO A 239 -2.11 -10.94 3.91
C PRO A 239 -3.18 -11.86 3.31
N GLY A 240 -4.19 -12.19 4.13
CA GLY A 240 -5.25 -13.15 3.78
C GLY A 240 -5.16 -14.49 4.54
N ILE A 241 -4.01 -14.81 5.16
CA ILE A 241 -3.84 -16.00 6.00
C ILE A 241 -3.86 -15.61 7.48
N GLY A 242 -5.07 -15.58 8.07
CA GLY A 242 -5.27 -15.32 9.50
C GLY A 242 -4.98 -16.53 10.41
N TYR A 243 -5.09 -16.33 11.73
CA TYR A 243 -4.80 -17.34 12.76
C TYR A 243 -5.41 -18.73 12.49
N LYS A 244 -6.72 -18.78 12.18
CA LYS A 244 -7.42 -20.05 11.95
C LYS A 244 -6.87 -20.80 10.73
N THR A 245 -6.62 -20.09 9.63
CA THR A 245 -6.09 -20.69 8.39
C THR A 245 -4.66 -21.15 8.61
N ALA A 246 -3.81 -20.32 9.23
CA ALA A 246 -2.45 -20.70 9.59
C ALA A 246 -2.42 -21.98 10.44
N LYS A 247 -3.26 -22.07 11.49
CA LYS A 247 -3.34 -23.27 12.32
C LYS A 247 -3.76 -24.52 11.56
N ARG A 248 -4.69 -24.40 10.60
CA ARG A 248 -5.09 -25.53 9.76
C ARG A 248 -3.95 -25.97 8.84
N LEU A 249 -3.20 -25.03 8.28
CA LEU A 249 -2.04 -25.31 7.42
C LEU A 249 -0.89 -25.95 8.23
N GLU A 250 -0.62 -25.46 9.44
CA GLU A 250 0.36 -26.05 10.37
C GLU A 250 0.05 -27.53 10.66
N VAL A 251 -1.23 -27.89 10.88
CA VAL A 251 -1.65 -29.29 11.09
C VAL A 251 -1.39 -30.17 9.85
N LEU A 252 -1.37 -29.58 8.65
CA LEU A 252 -1.03 -30.26 7.40
C LEU A 252 0.48 -30.31 7.13
N GLY A 253 1.31 -29.85 8.06
CA GLY A 253 2.77 -29.77 7.90
C GLY A 253 3.25 -28.58 7.06
N ILE A 254 2.37 -27.62 6.75
CA ILE A 254 2.68 -26.45 5.93
C ILE A 254 3.06 -25.28 6.85
N ASN A 255 4.35 -24.93 6.89
CA ASN A 255 4.87 -23.89 7.78
C ASN A 255 5.51 -22.72 7.01
N SER A 256 6.05 -23.01 5.82
CA SER A 256 6.71 -22.04 4.96
C SER A 256 5.88 -21.68 3.72
N VAL A 257 6.22 -20.56 3.08
CA VAL A 257 5.64 -20.18 1.79
C VAL A 257 5.92 -21.25 0.73
N HIS A 258 7.12 -21.84 0.75
CA HIS A 258 7.50 -22.91 -0.17
C HIS A 258 6.66 -24.17 0.03
N ASP A 259 6.40 -24.55 1.29
CA ASP A 259 5.53 -25.68 1.62
C ASP A 259 4.15 -25.48 1.02
N LEU A 260 3.59 -24.26 1.15
CA LEU A 260 2.26 -23.94 0.63
C LEU A 260 2.22 -23.94 -0.90
N GLN A 261 3.25 -23.42 -1.56
CA GLN A 261 3.36 -23.38 -3.02
C GLN A 261 3.51 -24.77 -3.64
N THR A 262 4.20 -25.68 -2.95
CA THR A 262 4.46 -27.05 -3.42
C THR A 262 3.43 -28.06 -2.93
N PHE A 263 2.51 -27.65 -2.05
CA PHE A 263 1.47 -28.52 -1.52
C PHE A 263 0.53 -28.99 -2.65
N PRO A 264 0.26 -30.30 -2.77
CA PRO A 264 -0.56 -30.84 -3.86
C PRO A 264 -1.97 -30.25 -3.89
N ILE A 265 -2.36 -29.72 -5.05
CA ILE A 265 -3.75 -29.35 -5.33
C ILE A 265 -4.49 -30.65 -5.67
N LYS A 266 -5.54 -30.99 -4.91
CA LYS A 266 -6.49 -32.01 -5.35
C LYS A 266 -7.18 -31.46 -6.60
N THR A 267 -6.81 -32.01 -7.74
CA THR A 267 -7.41 -31.76 -9.05
C THR A 267 -8.73 -32.50 -9.18
#